data_AF-A0A1I1DFT0-F1
#
_entry.id   AF-A0A1I1DFT0-F1
#
_cell.length_a   1.000
_cell.length_b   1.000
_cell.length_c   1.000
_cell.angle_alpha   90.00
_cell.angle_beta   90.00
_cell.angle_gamma   90.00
#
_symmetry.space_group_name_H-M   'P 1'
#
loop_
_entity.id
_entity.type
_entity.pdbx_description
1 polymer ?
#
loop_
_entity_poly.entity_id
_entity_poly.type
_entity_poly.pdbx_seq_one_letter_code
_entity_poly.pdbx_strand_id
1 'polypeptide(L)'
;MSTVSDPAKAGTLADESFMSADDLRSYMTELEMAKASKMAAGMDKAEQARKKLVASLQEEIAVTPAKIAEIKQSLATKTRAAAERGEQEVLVMRFPSALCTDKGRAINNMEPDWPTTLTGRPRQAYEFWKEHLQPAKYKLRAMIIDWPGGLPGDVAFFLSWS
;
A
#
# COMPACT_ATOMS: atom_id res chain seq x y z
N MET A 1 -30.78 -3.39 -84.98
CA MET A 1 -30.45 -1.95 -84.99
C MET A 1 -30.60 -1.41 -83.58
N SER A 2 -29.77 -0.42 -83.22
CA SER A 2 -29.82 0.41 -82.00
C SER A 2 -29.11 -0.20 -80.76
N THR A 3 -27.81 0.09 -80.56
CA THR A 3 -27.17 1.23 -79.82
C THR A 3 -27.03 0.96 -78.31
N VAL A 4 -25.82 0.59 -77.85
CA VAL A 4 -24.84 1.43 -77.10
C VAL A 4 -25.30 1.85 -75.69
N SER A 5 -24.55 1.41 -74.66
CA SER A 5 -24.04 2.27 -73.58
C SER A 5 -23.16 1.50 -72.57
N ASP A 6 -21.85 1.72 -72.66
CA ASP A 6 -20.83 1.57 -71.60
C ASP A 6 -21.01 2.71 -70.55
N PRO A 7 -20.20 2.84 -69.47
CA PRO A 7 -19.78 1.92 -68.41
C PRO A 7 -19.98 2.56 -67.00
N ALA A 8 -19.45 1.90 -65.96
CA ALA A 8 -19.08 2.45 -64.65
C ALA A 8 -20.15 2.62 -63.55
N LYS A 9 -19.99 1.81 -62.49
CA LYS A 9 -19.89 2.28 -61.10
C LYS A 9 -19.00 1.28 -60.37
N ALA A 10 -17.72 1.60 -60.25
CA ALA A 10 -17.16 2.42 -59.16
C ALA A 10 -16.64 1.48 -58.09
N GLY A 11 -15.35 1.59 -57.83
CA GLY A 11 -14.57 0.58 -57.16
C GLY A 11 -15.08 0.25 -55.76
N THR A 12 -15.02 -1.04 -55.43
CA THR A 12 -14.68 -1.46 -54.08
C THR A 12 -13.17 -1.23 -53.89
N LEU A 13 -12.79 0.05 -53.85
CA LEU A 13 -11.70 0.46 -52.96
C LEU A 13 -12.24 0.18 -51.57
N ALA A 14 -11.84 -0.95 -50.98
CA ALA A 14 -11.82 -1.21 -49.53
C ALA A 14 -11.85 -2.71 -49.24
N ASP A 15 -10.67 -3.32 -49.14
CA ASP A 15 -10.45 -4.30 -48.07
C ASP A 15 -10.34 -3.50 -46.75
N GLU A 16 -11.44 -2.87 -46.34
CA GLU A 16 -11.49 -2.12 -45.09
C GLU A 16 -12.39 -2.91 -44.16
N SER A 17 -11.77 -3.73 -43.32
CA SER A 17 -12.40 -4.33 -42.15
C SER A 17 -12.80 -3.24 -41.15
N PHE A 18 -13.76 -2.39 -41.51
CA PHE A 18 -14.41 -1.52 -40.56
C PHE A 18 -15.40 -2.37 -39.78
N MET A 19 -15.08 -2.59 -38.49
CA MET A 19 -16.05 -3.11 -37.52
C MET A 19 -17.32 -2.28 -37.63
N SER A 20 -18.48 -2.91 -37.76
CA SER A 20 -19.76 -2.19 -37.76
C SER A 20 -19.94 -1.43 -36.44
N ALA A 21 -20.86 -0.48 -36.39
CA ALA A 21 -21.14 0.24 -35.14
C ALA A 21 -21.58 -0.72 -34.00
N ASP A 22 -22.24 -1.84 -34.33
CA ASP A 22 -22.59 -2.89 -33.38
C ASP A 22 -21.37 -3.70 -32.93
N ASP A 23 -20.44 -4.00 -33.84
CA ASP A 23 -19.19 -4.68 -33.52
C ASP A 23 -18.29 -3.80 -32.64
N LEU A 24 -18.22 -2.50 -32.93
CA LEU A 24 -17.49 -1.52 -32.11
C LEU A 24 -18.09 -1.40 -30.71
N ARG A 25 -19.42 -1.39 -30.58
CA ARG A 25 -20.09 -1.41 -29.26
C ARG A 25 -19.79 -2.69 -28.50
N SER A 26 -19.83 -3.83 -29.16
CA SER A 26 -19.53 -5.14 -28.56
C SER A 26 -18.07 -5.20 -28.09
N TYR A 27 -17.14 -4.77 -28.92
CA TYR A 27 -15.72 -4.70 -28.60
C TYR A 27 -15.41 -3.72 -27.45
N MET A 28 -16.04 -2.55 -27.43
CA MET A 28 -15.95 -1.62 -26.30
C MET A 28 -16.46 -2.28 -25.00
N THR A 29 -17.59 -3.00 -25.07
CA THR A 29 -18.16 -3.72 -23.91
C THR A 29 -17.22 -4.82 -23.42
N GLU A 30 -16.59 -5.59 -24.32
CA GLU A 30 -15.60 -6.60 -23.97
C GLU A 30 -14.34 -5.99 -23.33
N LEU A 31 -13.85 -4.87 -23.86
CA LEU A 31 -12.72 -4.14 -23.28
C LEU A 31 -13.05 -3.59 -21.89
N GLU A 32 -14.24 -3.03 -21.70
CA GLU A 32 -14.75 -2.56 -20.40
C GLU A 32 -14.83 -3.72 -19.40
N MET A 33 -15.43 -4.85 -19.78
CA MET A 33 -15.51 -6.05 -18.95
C MET A 33 -14.12 -6.62 -18.62
N ALA A 34 -13.21 -6.67 -19.58
CA ALA A 34 -11.84 -7.14 -19.37
C ALA A 34 -11.06 -6.22 -18.43
N LYS A 35 -11.24 -4.89 -18.53
CA LYS A 35 -10.66 -3.91 -17.61
C LYS A 35 -11.26 -4.06 -16.20
N ALA A 36 -12.58 -4.15 -16.08
CA ALA A 36 -13.28 -4.33 -14.81
C ALA A 36 -12.86 -5.63 -14.11
N SER A 37 -12.75 -6.74 -14.86
CA SER A 37 -12.28 -8.02 -14.35
C SER A 37 -10.81 -7.96 -13.87
N LYS A 38 -9.92 -7.33 -14.65
CA LYS A 38 -8.52 -7.11 -14.23
C LYS A 38 -8.42 -6.24 -12.97
N MET A 39 -9.23 -5.18 -12.87
CA MET A 39 -9.30 -4.32 -11.69
C MET A 39 -9.81 -5.10 -10.48
N ALA A 40 -10.91 -5.84 -10.61
CA ALA A 40 -11.46 -6.67 -9.53
C ALA A 40 -10.47 -7.74 -9.05
N ALA A 41 -9.79 -8.43 -9.96
CA ALA A 41 -8.75 -9.41 -9.62
C ALA A 41 -7.53 -8.76 -8.93
N GLY A 42 -7.16 -7.54 -9.32
CA GLY A 42 -6.12 -6.76 -8.64
C GLY A 42 -6.52 -6.36 -7.22
N MET A 43 -7.77 -5.92 -7.04
CA MET A 43 -8.33 -5.56 -5.73
C MET A 43 -8.39 -6.76 -4.78
N ASP A 44 -8.83 -7.92 -5.27
CA ASP A 44 -8.88 -9.16 -4.47
C ASP A 44 -7.48 -9.57 -3.99
N LYS A 45 -6.47 -9.53 -4.88
CA LYS A 45 -5.08 -9.81 -4.50
C LYS A 45 -4.55 -8.84 -3.44
N ALA A 46 -4.82 -7.55 -3.59
CA ALA A 46 -4.38 -6.54 -2.64
C ALA A 46 -5.02 -6.75 -1.25
N GLU A 47 -6.33 -7.05 -1.22
CA GLU A 47 -7.05 -7.32 0.02
C GLU A 47 -6.56 -8.61 0.70
N GLN A 48 -6.30 -9.67 -0.06
CA GLN A 48 -5.73 -10.90 0.48
C GLN A 48 -4.31 -10.69 1.04
N ALA A 49 -3.47 -9.92 0.34
CA ALA A 49 -2.14 -9.58 0.82
C ALA A 49 -2.22 -8.78 2.13
N ARG A 50 -3.15 -7.83 2.21
CA ARG A 50 -3.40 -7.04 3.43
C ARG A 50 -3.85 -7.93 4.58
N LYS A 51 -4.82 -8.82 4.37
CA LYS A 51 -5.30 -9.77 5.39
C LYS A 51 -4.17 -10.66 5.91
N LYS A 52 -3.34 -11.20 5.01
CA LYS A 52 -2.18 -12.02 5.38
C LYS A 52 -1.17 -11.23 6.20
N LEU A 53 -0.88 -9.99 5.80
CA LEU A 53 0.02 -9.11 6.55
C LEU A 53 -0.52 -8.85 7.96
N VAL A 54 -1.80 -8.47 8.10
CA VAL A 54 -2.44 -8.26 9.41
C VAL A 54 -2.34 -9.51 10.27
N ALA A 55 -2.70 -10.68 9.75
CA ALA A 55 -2.60 -11.94 10.50
C ALA A 55 -1.16 -12.21 10.98
N SER A 56 -0.17 -12.04 10.10
CA SER A 56 1.24 -12.27 10.44
C SER A 56 1.80 -11.31 11.49
N LEU A 57 1.32 -10.06 11.50
CA LEU A 57 1.77 -9.04 12.43
C LEU A 57 0.97 -9.04 13.74
N GLN A 58 -0.23 -9.62 13.74
CA GLN A 58 -1.00 -9.84 14.97
C GLN A 58 -0.30 -10.86 15.87
N GLU A 59 0.39 -11.84 15.28
CA GLU A 59 1.20 -12.82 16.02
C GLU A 59 2.47 -12.18 16.58
N GLU A 60 2.54 -12.15 17.90
CA GLU A 60 3.71 -11.71 18.66
C GLU A 60 4.88 -12.68 18.50
N ILE A 61 6.09 -12.13 18.60
CA ILE A 61 7.32 -12.92 18.54
C ILE A 61 8.01 -12.96 19.91
N ALA A 62 8.79 -14.01 20.15
CA ALA A 62 9.65 -14.07 21.32
C ALA A 62 10.75 -12.99 21.23
N VAL A 63 10.78 -12.08 22.21
CA VAL A 63 11.79 -11.03 22.33
C VAL A 63 12.97 -11.55 23.15
N THR A 64 13.79 -12.40 22.54
CA THR A 64 14.99 -12.96 23.17
C THR A 64 16.14 -11.94 23.21
N PRO A 65 17.15 -12.12 24.08
CA PRO A 65 18.34 -11.26 24.07
C PRO A 65 19.03 -11.18 22.69
N ALA A 66 19.07 -12.30 21.95
CA ALA A 66 19.60 -12.34 20.59
C ALA A 66 18.78 -11.49 19.62
N LYS A 67 17.43 -11.56 19.69
CA LYS A 67 16.55 -10.74 18.87
C LYS A 67 16.68 -9.25 19.21
N ILE A 68 16.85 -8.91 20.49
CA ILE A 68 17.10 -7.53 20.93
C ILE A 68 18.40 -7.00 20.31
N ALA A 69 19.49 -7.78 20.38
CA ALA A 69 20.77 -7.40 19.80
C ALA A 69 20.69 -7.20 18.28
N GLU A 70 20.00 -8.11 17.57
CA GLU A 70 19.73 -8.02 16.13
C GLU A 70 18.99 -6.72 15.77
N ILE A 71 17.91 -6.39 16.50
CA ILE A 71 17.14 -5.17 16.25
C ILE A 71 18.02 -3.93 16.51
N LYS A 72 18.76 -3.90 17.62
CA LYS A 72 19.67 -2.77 17.95
C LYS A 72 20.73 -2.56 16.86
N GLN A 73 21.34 -3.63 16.37
CA GLN A 73 22.35 -3.55 15.30
C GLN A 73 21.75 -3.05 13.99
N SER A 74 20.55 -3.54 13.62
CA SER A 74 19.81 -3.08 12.44
C SER A 74 19.47 -1.59 12.53
N LEU A 75 18.95 -1.15 13.68
CA LEU A 75 18.64 0.27 13.92
C LEU A 75 19.89 1.14 13.88
N ALA A 76 20.98 0.74 14.54
CA ALA A 76 22.23 1.50 14.54
C ALA A 76 22.81 1.68 13.13
N THR A 77 22.67 0.67 12.27
CA THR A 77 23.08 0.75 10.86
C THR A 77 22.21 1.74 10.09
N LYS A 78 20.88 1.64 10.24
CA LYS A 78 19.92 2.51 9.56
C LYS A 78 20.04 3.97 9.99
N THR A 79 20.11 4.24 11.30
CA THR A 79 20.19 5.60 11.84
C THR A 79 21.53 6.24 11.50
N ARG A 80 22.64 5.49 11.50
CA ARG A 80 23.94 5.99 11.03
C ARG A 80 23.86 6.42 9.57
N ALA A 81 23.38 5.55 8.69
CA ALA A 81 23.28 5.85 7.27
C ALA A 81 22.35 7.07 7.00
N ALA A 82 21.27 7.21 7.77
CA ALA A 82 20.37 8.37 7.71
C ALA A 82 21.06 9.66 8.19
N ALA A 83 21.76 9.61 9.33
CA ALA A 83 22.51 10.74 9.85
C ALA A 83 23.63 11.20 8.90
N GLU A 84 24.31 10.29 8.21
CA GLU A 84 25.29 10.59 7.17
C GLU A 84 24.68 11.38 5.99
N ARG A 85 23.37 11.25 5.74
CA ARG A 85 22.62 12.04 4.75
C ARG A 85 22.03 13.33 5.31
N GLY A 86 22.31 13.67 6.57
CA GLY A 86 21.74 14.85 7.25
C GLY A 86 20.29 14.67 7.71
N GLU A 87 19.76 13.44 7.68
CA GLU A 87 18.43 13.14 8.21
C GLU A 87 18.46 13.12 9.75
N GLN A 88 17.30 13.35 10.38
CA GLN A 88 17.13 13.33 11.83
C GLN A 88 16.08 12.32 12.30
N GLU A 89 15.52 11.56 11.36
CA GLU A 89 14.57 10.50 11.63
C GLU A 89 14.64 9.41 10.54
N VAL A 90 14.13 8.22 10.86
CA VAL A 90 14.04 7.11 9.91
C VAL A 90 12.73 6.33 10.13
N LEU A 91 12.10 5.89 9.04
CA LEU A 91 10.98 4.96 9.10
C LEU A 91 11.48 3.60 9.58
N VAL A 92 10.97 3.13 10.72
CA VAL A 92 11.39 1.85 11.33
C VAL A 92 10.36 0.74 11.20
N MET A 93 9.08 1.08 11.03
CA MET A 93 8.02 0.11 10.80
C MET A 93 6.85 0.76 10.04
N ARG A 94 6.25 0.00 9.14
CA ARG A 94 4.96 0.29 8.51
C ARG A 94 4.01 -0.86 8.81
N PHE A 95 2.78 -0.58 9.21
CA PHE A 95 1.79 -1.60 9.53
C PHE A 95 0.35 -1.10 9.31
N PRO A 96 -0.62 -1.99 9.03
CA PRO A 96 -2.02 -1.57 8.86
C PRO A 96 -2.65 -1.08 10.16
N SER A 97 -3.46 -0.01 10.10
CA SER A 97 -4.25 0.52 11.22
C SER A 97 -5.19 -0.51 11.85
N ALA A 98 -5.48 -1.60 11.14
CA ALA A 98 -6.20 -2.75 11.67
C ALA A 98 -5.51 -3.43 12.89
N LEU A 99 -4.22 -3.15 13.12
CA LEU A 99 -3.47 -3.53 14.32
C LEU A 99 -3.53 -2.48 15.44
N CYS A 100 -4.48 -1.54 15.33
CA CYS A 100 -4.93 -0.70 16.42
C CYS A 100 -6.38 -1.08 16.75
N THR A 101 -6.71 -1.22 18.04
CA THR A 101 -8.07 -1.56 18.51
C THR A 101 -9.11 -0.53 18.07
N ASP A 102 -8.69 0.71 17.80
CA ASP A 102 -9.52 1.81 17.35
C ASP A 102 -9.34 2.16 15.86
N LYS A 103 -8.69 1.28 15.09
CA LYS A 103 -8.39 1.47 13.66
C LYS A 103 -7.59 2.73 13.36
N GLY A 104 -6.72 3.16 14.29
CA GLY A 104 -5.78 4.26 14.09
C GLY A 104 -6.34 5.65 14.41
N ARG A 105 -7.54 5.73 15.03
CA ARG A 105 -8.17 7.01 15.41
C ARG A 105 -7.29 7.81 16.35
N ALA A 106 -6.80 7.21 17.43
CA ALA A 106 -5.98 7.88 18.43
C ALA A 106 -4.69 8.45 17.83
N ILE A 107 -4.03 7.69 16.95
CA ILE A 107 -2.84 8.14 16.21
C ILE A 107 -3.17 9.34 15.31
N ASN A 108 -4.26 9.25 14.55
CA ASN A 108 -4.71 10.34 13.66
C ASN A 108 -4.99 11.63 14.42
N ASN A 109 -5.53 11.53 15.64
CA ASN A 109 -5.89 12.65 16.50
C ASN A 109 -4.75 13.11 17.41
N MET A 110 -3.56 12.49 17.32
CA MET A 110 -2.41 12.76 18.20
C MET A 110 -2.74 12.58 19.70
N GLU A 111 -3.65 11.67 20.03
CA GLU A 111 -4.05 11.37 21.41
C GLU A 111 -2.85 10.78 22.18
N PRO A 112 -2.48 11.27 23.37
CA PRO A 112 -1.24 10.85 24.05
C PRO A 112 -1.24 9.36 24.47
N ASP A 113 -2.41 8.77 24.62
CA ASP A 113 -2.64 7.37 24.96
C ASP A 113 -2.81 6.46 23.75
N TRP A 114 -2.55 6.95 22.52
CA TRP A 114 -2.52 6.14 21.30
C TRP A 114 -1.75 4.81 21.43
N PRO A 115 -0.65 4.68 22.22
CA PRO A 115 0.04 3.40 22.34
C PRO A 115 -0.81 2.29 22.95
N THR A 116 -1.83 2.63 23.73
CA THR A 116 -2.75 1.66 24.35
C THR A 116 -3.64 0.95 23.32
N THR A 117 -3.74 1.51 22.11
CA THR A 117 -4.54 0.94 21.02
C THR A 117 -3.78 -0.14 20.25
N LEU A 118 -2.45 -0.18 20.34
CA LEU A 118 -1.62 -1.09 19.55
C LEU A 118 -1.85 -2.55 19.93
N THR A 119 -1.88 -3.44 18.94
CA THR A 119 -1.88 -4.90 19.12
C THR A 119 -0.73 -5.56 18.39
N GLY A 120 -0.42 -6.81 18.71
CA GLY A 120 0.58 -7.62 18.00
C GLY A 120 1.99 -7.01 17.99
N ARG A 121 2.69 -7.19 16.87
CA ARG A 121 4.07 -6.70 16.67
C ARG A 121 4.23 -5.18 16.76
N PRO A 122 3.28 -4.33 16.29
CA PRO A 122 3.34 -2.90 16.55
C PRO A 122 3.40 -2.54 18.04
N ARG A 123 2.64 -3.25 18.90
CA ARG A 123 2.71 -3.09 20.35
C ARG A 123 4.09 -3.48 20.88
N GLN A 124 4.63 -4.63 20.46
CA GLN A 124 5.97 -5.06 20.85
C GLN A 124 7.06 -4.07 20.39
N ALA A 125 6.90 -3.46 19.20
CA ALA A 125 7.84 -2.45 18.70
C ALA A 125 7.80 -1.17 19.55
N TYR A 126 6.62 -0.73 19.98
CA TYR A 126 6.48 0.39 20.93
C TYR A 126 7.13 0.06 22.29
N GLU A 127 6.88 -1.13 22.83
CA GLU A 127 7.49 -1.60 24.09
C GLU A 127 9.02 -1.67 23.99
N PHE A 128 9.54 -2.23 22.90
CA PHE A 128 10.97 -2.27 22.60
C PHE A 128 11.58 -0.86 22.56
N TRP A 129 10.92 0.09 21.90
CA TRP A 129 11.37 1.48 21.88
C TRP A 129 11.39 2.07 23.29
N LYS A 130 10.30 1.90 24.04
CA LYS A 130 10.16 2.43 25.40
C LYS A 130 11.25 1.90 26.33
N GLU A 131 11.55 0.61 26.25
CA GLU A 131 12.54 -0.04 27.11
C GLU A 131 13.98 0.26 26.71
N HIS A 132 14.30 0.30 25.41
CA HIS A 132 15.69 0.27 24.95
C HIS A 132 16.16 1.53 24.23
N LEU A 133 15.25 2.28 23.62
CA LEU A 133 15.60 3.42 22.76
C LEU A 133 15.25 4.76 23.41
N GLN A 134 14.14 4.83 24.15
CA GLN A 134 13.74 6.02 24.89
C GLN A 134 14.79 6.46 25.93
N PRO A 135 15.43 5.57 26.72
CA PRO A 135 16.52 5.95 27.62
C PRO A 135 17.73 6.56 26.88
N ALA A 136 17.95 6.12 25.63
CA ALA A 136 18.98 6.65 24.73
C ALA A 136 18.53 7.92 23.97
N LYS A 137 17.46 8.57 24.42
CA LYS A 137 16.91 9.83 23.88
C LYS A 137 16.32 9.76 22.47
N TYR A 138 16.14 8.57 21.91
CA TYR A 138 15.35 8.44 20.69
C TYR A 138 13.87 8.72 20.96
N LYS A 139 13.23 9.46 20.07
CA LYS A 139 11.78 9.71 20.07
C LYS A 139 11.09 8.78 19.07
N LEU A 140 9.90 8.29 19.41
CA LEU A 140 9.05 7.53 18.49
C LEU A 140 7.84 8.36 18.12
N ARG A 141 7.59 8.49 16.81
CA ARG A 141 6.42 9.17 16.26
C ARG A 141 5.61 8.17 15.43
N ALA A 142 4.29 8.18 15.61
CA ALA A 142 3.35 7.40 14.81
C ALA A 142 2.54 8.34 13.90
N MET A 143 2.24 7.91 12.67
CA MET A 143 1.48 8.71 11.71
C MET A 143 0.69 7.83 10.74
N ILE A 144 -0.54 8.23 10.40
CA ILE A 144 -1.27 7.63 9.27
C ILE A 144 -0.61 8.10 7.97
N ILE A 145 -0.28 7.18 7.07
CA ILE A 145 0.45 7.47 5.83
C ILE A 145 -0.35 7.18 4.55
N ASP A 146 -1.49 6.52 4.67
CA ASP A 146 -2.46 6.41 3.57
C ASP A 146 -3.92 6.36 4.06
N TRP A 147 -4.85 6.67 3.14
CA TRP A 147 -6.27 6.83 3.43
C TRP A 147 -7.18 6.09 2.43
N PRO A 148 -7.14 4.75 2.37
CA PRO A 148 -7.99 3.98 1.46
C PRO A 148 -9.48 4.22 1.78
N GLY A 149 -10.24 4.69 0.80
CA GLY A 149 -11.66 5.01 0.98
C GLY A 149 -11.93 6.13 1.98
N GLY A 150 -10.95 7.00 2.23
CA GLY A 150 -11.07 8.11 3.19
C GLY A 150 -10.92 7.71 4.67
N LEU A 151 -10.55 6.46 4.95
CA LEU A 151 -10.32 5.94 6.31
C LEU A 151 -8.83 5.72 6.56
N PRO A 152 -8.34 5.83 7.81
CA PRO A 152 -6.94 5.52 8.13
C PRO A 152 -6.53 4.12 7.65
N GLY A 153 -5.52 4.05 6.78
CA GLY A 153 -4.99 2.80 6.25
C GLY A 153 -3.74 2.37 7.00
N ASP A 154 -2.56 2.62 6.46
CA ASP A 154 -1.30 2.23 7.08
C ASP A 154 -0.77 3.30 8.04
N VAL A 155 -0.12 2.82 9.10
CA VAL A 155 0.59 3.58 10.11
C VAL A 155 2.09 3.43 9.86
N ALA A 156 2.82 4.53 9.99
CA ALA A 156 4.27 4.56 10.03
C ALA A 156 4.78 4.89 11.43
N PHE A 157 5.78 4.13 11.89
CA PHE A 157 6.61 4.49 13.02
C PHE A 157 7.92 5.10 12.52
N PHE A 158 8.19 6.31 12.98
CA PHE A 158 9.45 7.03 12.76
C PHE A 158 10.24 7.09 14.06
N LEU A 159 11.52 6.73 13.98
CA LEU A 159 12.48 6.89 15.07
C LEU A 159 13.31 8.15 14.80
N SER A 160 13.30 9.10 15.74
CA SER A 160 13.95 10.40 15.62
C SER A 160 15.01 10.62 16.72
N TRP A 161 16.06 11.39 16.40
CA TRP A 161 17.15 11.77 17.30
C TRP A 161 17.41 13.29 17.34
N SER A 162 16.47 14.11 16.88
CA SER A 162 16.47 15.57 17.06
C SER A 162 16.02 16.00 18.45
#